data_AF-A0A7S1CMG9-F1
#
_entry.id   AF-A0A7S1CMG9-F1
#
_cell.length_a   1.000
_cell.length_b   1.000
_cell.length_c   1.000
_cell.angle_alpha   90.00
_cell.angle_beta   90.00
_cell.angle_gamma   90.00
#
_symmetry.space_group_name_H-M   'P 1'
#
loop_
_entity.id
_entity.type
_entity.pdbx_description
1 polymer ?
#
loop_
_entity_poly.entity_id
_entity_poly.type
_entity_poly.pdbx_seq_one_letter_code
_entity_poly.pdbx_strand_id
1 'polypeptide(L)'
;MEEYEYEDSDDGCDDGGAPPAPVALTRQTSYEVVDSATLLQRLRSRIDAAAARHRLPPSDAGVLLRHCGWNAAALSARMAEDRGALLREAGVEAAEGDGDGGG
;
A
#
# COMPACT_ATOMS: atom_id res chain seq x y z
N MET A 1 -48.87 -64.18 24.95
CA MET A 1 -47.95 -63.18 25.54
C MET A 1 -46.69 -63.30 24.72
N GLU A 2 -46.36 -62.21 24.05
CA GLU A 2 -45.58 -62.16 22.82
C GLU A 2 -44.07 -62.26 23.05
N GLU A 3 -43.39 -62.70 21.99
CA GLU A 3 -41.95 -62.86 21.84
C GLU A 3 -41.26 -61.49 21.90
N TYR A 4 -40.10 -61.42 22.57
CA TYR A 4 -39.16 -60.31 22.42
C TYR A 4 -37.74 -60.87 22.40
N GLU A 5 -37.21 -61.04 21.20
CA GLU A 5 -35.79 -61.21 20.93
C GLU A 5 -35.11 -59.85 21.18
N TYR A 6 -34.10 -59.83 22.05
CA TYR A 6 -33.23 -58.66 22.23
C TYR A 6 -32.00 -58.88 21.36
N GLU A 7 -32.00 -58.31 20.16
CA GLU A 7 -30.81 -58.21 19.33
C GLU A 7 -29.88 -57.18 19.97
N ASP A 8 -28.80 -57.67 20.61
CA ASP A 8 -27.68 -56.85 21.06
C ASP A 8 -26.97 -56.32 19.80
N SER A 9 -27.36 -55.13 19.37
CA SER A 9 -26.73 -54.42 18.26
C SER A 9 -25.37 -53.90 18.73
N ASP A 10 -24.34 -54.72 18.52
CA ASP A 10 -22.93 -54.38 18.69
C ASP A 10 -22.60 -53.08 17.92
N ASP A 11 -22.30 -52.06 18.73
CA ASP A 11 -21.18 -51.14 18.61
C ASP A 11 -20.92 -50.53 17.23
N GLY A 12 -21.30 -49.26 17.12
CA GLY A 12 -21.00 -48.41 15.99
C GLY A 12 -19.49 -48.32 15.72
N CYS A 13 -19.08 -48.80 14.56
CA CYS A 13 -17.85 -48.35 13.93
C CYS A 13 -18.03 -46.89 13.51
N ASP A 14 -17.74 -45.97 14.44
CA ASP A 14 -17.36 -44.60 14.14
C ASP A 14 -16.12 -44.68 13.23
N ASP A 15 -16.36 -44.61 11.91
CA ASP A 15 -15.33 -44.54 10.89
C ASP A 15 -14.62 -43.19 11.09
N GLY A 16 -13.67 -43.20 12.04
CA GLY A 16 -12.78 -42.11 12.37
C GLY A 16 -11.87 -41.83 11.19
N GLY A 17 -12.46 -41.31 10.10
CA GLY A 17 -11.78 -40.80 8.95
C GLY A 17 -10.82 -39.72 9.42
N ALA A 18 -9.53 -40.08 9.44
CA ALA A 18 -8.46 -39.19 9.85
C ALA A 18 -8.65 -37.83 9.15
N PRO A 19 -8.65 -36.71 9.88
CA PRO A 19 -8.81 -35.41 9.26
C PRO A 19 -7.71 -35.24 8.19
N PRO A 20 -8.04 -34.72 7.00
CA PRO A 20 -7.05 -34.55 5.95
C PRO A 20 -5.87 -33.75 6.49
N ALA A 21 -4.66 -34.26 6.25
CA ALA A 21 -3.43 -33.61 6.70
C ALA A 21 -3.46 -32.12 6.29
N PRO A 22 -3.08 -31.18 7.17
CA PRO A 22 -3.13 -29.77 6.86
C PRO A 22 -2.28 -29.50 5.62
N VAL A 23 -2.91 -28.99 4.56
CA VAL A 23 -2.22 -28.57 3.35
C VAL A 23 -1.30 -27.42 3.74
N ALA A 24 0.01 -27.68 3.74
CA ALA A 24 1.00 -26.65 3.92
C ALA A 24 0.92 -25.69 2.73
N LEU A 25 0.21 -24.57 2.91
CA LEU A 25 0.22 -23.46 1.98
C LEU A 25 1.62 -22.84 2.02
N THR A 26 2.51 -23.34 1.14
CA THR A 26 3.78 -22.68 0.88
C THR A 26 3.44 -21.31 0.30
N ARG A 27 3.65 -20.25 1.09
CA ARG A 27 3.47 -18.88 0.62
C ARG A 27 4.49 -18.64 -0.49
N GLN A 28 4.06 -18.83 -1.73
CA GLN A 28 4.87 -18.54 -2.89
C GLN A 28 5.09 -17.02 -2.89
N THR A 29 6.29 -16.61 -2.52
CA THR A 29 6.67 -15.20 -2.44
C THR A 29 7.46 -14.88 -3.69
N SER A 30 6.80 -14.29 -4.68
CA SER A 30 7.48 -13.75 -5.86
C SER A 30 8.16 -12.43 -5.49
N TYR A 31 9.39 -12.23 -5.93
CA TYR A 31 10.11 -10.97 -5.82
C TYR A 31 10.77 -10.63 -7.15
N GLU A 32 10.88 -9.32 -7.42
CA GLU A 32 11.58 -8.78 -8.59
C GLU A 32 12.90 -8.16 -8.10
N VAL A 33 14.01 -8.53 -8.73
CA VAL A 33 15.28 -7.82 -8.55
C VAL A 33 15.35 -6.74 -9.61
N VAL A 34 15.50 -5.50 -9.18
CA VAL A 34 15.54 -4.34 -10.06
C VAL A 34 16.88 -3.62 -9.89
N ASP A 35 17.46 -3.19 -11.00
CA ASP A 35 18.68 -2.39 -10.97
C ASP A 35 18.39 -0.94 -10.51
N SER A 36 19.46 -0.23 -10.15
CA SER A 36 19.36 1.14 -9.66
C SER A 36 18.81 2.12 -10.70
N ALA A 37 19.08 1.93 -12.00
CA ALA A 37 18.58 2.82 -13.04
C ALA A 37 17.06 2.67 -13.21
N THR A 38 16.56 1.43 -13.23
CA THR A 38 15.13 1.13 -13.26
C THR A 38 14.43 1.69 -12.02
N LEU A 39 15.03 1.56 -10.84
CA LEU A 39 14.48 2.13 -9.61
C LEU A 39 14.39 3.66 -9.67
N LEU A 40 15.46 4.33 -10.13
CA LEU A 40 15.49 5.79 -10.30
C LEU A 40 14.47 6.27 -11.34
N GLN A 41 14.29 5.53 -12.43
CA GLN A 41 13.29 5.84 -13.43
C GLN A 41 11.87 5.74 -12.85
N ARG A 42 11.57 4.65 -12.13
CA ARG A 42 10.28 4.48 -11.42
C ARG A 42 10.05 5.62 -10.43
N LEU A 43 11.08 6.03 -9.68
CA LEU A 43 11.00 7.16 -8.75
C LEU A 43 10.69 8.47 -9.47
N ARG A 44 11.42 8.76 -10.56
CA ARG A 44 11.26 9.98 -11.34
C ARG A 44 9.87 10.08 -11.96
N SER A 45 9.35 8.99 -12.53
CA SER A 45 7.97 8.97 -13.04
C SER A 45 6.94 9.26 -11.96
N ARG A 46 7.14 8.80 -10.72
CA ARG A 46 6.23 9.11 -9.60
C ARG A 46 6.30 10.59 -9.20
N ILE A 47 7.50 11.16 -9.19
CA ILE A 47 7.71 12.59 -8.91
C ILE A 47 7.06 13.44 -10.01
N ASP A 48 7.32 13.13 -11.28
CA ASP A 48 6.77 13.87 -12.42
C ASP A 48 5.24 13.82 -12.45
N ALA A 49 4.64 12.67 -12.11
CA ALA A 49 3.19 12.54 -12.00
C ALA A 49 2.60 13.42 -10.88
N ALA A 50 3.26 13.48 -9.72
CA ALA A 50 2.84 14.35 -8.62
C ALA A 50 3.03 15.84 -8.96
N ALA A 51 4.16 16.18 -9.59
CA ALA A 51 4.48 17.52 -10.07
C ALA A 51 3.41 18.04 -11.05
N ALA A 52 3.06 17.23 -12.04
CA ALA A 52 2.01 17.57 -13.02
C ALA A 52 0.64 17.72 -12.35
N ARG A 53 0.27 16.78 -11.46
CA ARG A 53 -1.03 16.80 -10.76
C ARG A 53 -1.22 18.04 -9.91
N HIS A 54 -0.17 18.47 -9.21
CA HIS A 54 -0.25 19.58 -8.25
C HIS A 54 0.28 20.91 -8.79
N ARG A 55 0.71 20.94 -10.06
CA ARG A 55 1.34 22.08 -10.73
C ARG A 55 2.49 22.65 -9.89
N LEU A 56 3.42 21.77 -9.55
CA LEU A 56 4.62 22.08 -8.78
C LEU A 56 5.87 21.76 -9.61
N PRO A 57 7.01 22.40 -9.32
CA PRO A 57 8.30 21.94 -9.79
C PRO A 57 8.54 20.47 -9.38
N PRO A 58 9.20 19.65 -10.22
CA PRO A 58 9.54 18.27 -9.86
C PRO A 58 10.36 18.15 -8.57
N SER A 59 11.23 19.13 -8.28
CA SER A 59 11.99 19.19 -7.02
C SER A 59 11.05 19.19 -5.81
N ASP A 60 10.07 20.07 -5.82
CA ASP A 60 9.18 20.35 -4.71
C ASP A 60 8.20 19.19 -4.53
N ALA A 61 7.68 18.66 -5.64
CA ALA A 61 6.88 17.44 -5.64
C ALA A 61 7.64 16.26 -5.05
N GLY A 62 8.95 16.14 -5.33
CA GLY A 62 9.81 15.14 -4.72
C GLY A 62 9.98 15.31 -3.21
N VAL A 63 10.19 16.54 -2.75
CA VAL A 63 10.27 16.86 -1.31
C VAL A 63 8.96 16.53 -0.61
N LEU A 64 7.83 16.94 -1.17
CA LEU A 64 6.50 16.69 -0.61
C LEU A 64 6.14 15.20 -0.61
N LEU A 65 6.45 14.48 -1.68
CA LEU A 65 6.28 13.02 -1.70
C LEU A 65 7.11 12.36 -0.61
N ARG A 66 8.37 12.76 -0.45
CA ARG A 66 9.24 12.25 0.63
C ARG A 66 8.69 12.57 2.01
N HIS A 67 8.21 13.80 2.22
CA HIS A 67 7.59 14.24 3.47
C HIS A 67 6.34 13.40 3.80
N CYS A 68 5.53 13.04 2.79
CA CYS A 68 4.39 12.14 2.91
C CYS A 68 4.75 10.65 2.81
N GLY A 69 6.01 10.26 3.02
CA GLY A 69 6.43 8.85 3.03
C GLY A 69 6.25 8.12 1.68
N TRP A 70 6.39 8.83 0.56
CA TRP A 70 6.16 8.37 -0.81
C TRP A 70 4.73 7.88 -1.07
N ASN A 71 3.76 8.33 -0.28
CA ASN A 71 2.33 8.03 -0.46
C ASN A 71 1.63 9.17 -1.22
N ALA A 72 1.36 8.94 -2.51
CA ALA A 72 0.72 9.93 -3.38
C ALA A 72 -0.73 10.26 -2.99
N ALA A 73 -1.45 9.32 -2.37
CA ALA A 73 -2.81 9.54 -1.88
C ALA A 73 -2.79 10.45 -0.65
N ALA A 74 -1.87 10.20 0.30
CA ALA A 74 -1.66 11.06 1.46
C ALA A 74 -1.26 12.47 1.04
N LEU A 75 -0.33 12.60 0.08
CA LEU A 75 0.04 13.89 -0.49
C LEU A 75 -1.19 14.61 -1.07
N SER A 76 -1.99 13.93 -1.89
CA SER A 76 -3.17 14.52 -2.52
C SER A 76 -4.21 14.98 -1.48
N ALA A 77 -4.42 14.19 -0.43
CA ALA A 77 -5.34 14.53 0.66
C ALA A 77 -4.88 15.80 1.40
N ARG A 78 -3.61 15.83 1.82
CA ARG A 78 -3.04 16.99 2.54
C ARG A 78 -2.99 18.26 1.68
N MET A 79 -2.68 18.12 0.38
CA MET A 79 -2.72 19.24 -0.57
C MET A 79 -4.12 19.82 -0.75
N ALA A 80 -5.17 19.00 -0.61
CA ALA A 80 -6.56 19.44 -0.69
C ALA A 80 -7.07 20.05 0.62
N GLU A 81 -6.56 19.57 1.75
CA GLU A 81 -6.91 20.06 3.10
C GLU A 81 -6.29 21.43 3.38
N ASP A 82 -4.96 21.54 3.34
CA ASP A 82 -4.24 22.81 3.51
C ASP A 82 -2.88 22.75 2.81
N ARG A 83 -2.89 23.18 1.55
CA ARG A 83 -1.68 23.29 0.72
C ARG A 83 -0.60 24.16 1.38
N GLY A 84 -0.99 25.28 1.99
CA GLY A 84 -0.04 26.25 2.55
C GLY A 84 0.67 25.71 3.78
N ALA A 85 -0.06 25.04 4.67
CA ALA A 85 0.53 24.35 5.82
C ALA A 85 1.50 23.26 5.38
N LEU A 86 1.12 22.40 4.43
CA LEU A 86 1.97 21.32 3.96
C LEU A 86 3.28 21.84 3.32
N LEU A 87 3.21 22.89 2.48
CA LEU A 87 4.40 23.47 1.87
C LEU A 87 5.37 24.00 2.94
N ARG A 88 4.86 24.72 3.95
CA ARG A 88 5.67 25.23 5.07
C ARG A 88 6.28 24.11 5.92
N GLU A 89 5.50 23.10 6.28
CA GLU A 89 5.99 21.94 7.03
C GLU A 89 7.08 21.16 6.29
N ALA A 90 6.96 21.08 4.96
CA ALA A 90 7.95 20.43 4.10
C ALA A 90 9.15 21.32 3.77
N GLY A 91 9.15 22.59 4.18
CA GLY A 91 10.22 23.55 3.87
C GLY A 91 10.27 23.93 2.38
N VAL A 92 9.15 23.82 1.66
CA VAL A 92 9.02 24.26 0.28
C VAL A 92 8.56 25.71 0.31
N GLU A 93 9.43 26.63 -0.07
CA GLU A 93 9.04 28.03 -0.22
C GLU A 93 8.04 28.14 -1.37
N ALA A 94 6.86 28.69 -1.11
CA ALA A 94 6.00 29.15 -2.19
C ALA A 94 6.81 30.21 -2.93
N ALA A 95 6.97 30.07 -4.25
CA ALA A 95 7.63 31.09 -5.06
C ALA A 95 6.85 32.42 -4.94
N GLU A 96 7.21 33.23 -3.96
CA GLU A 96 6.84 34.64 -3.86
C GLU A 96 8.05 35.43 -4.34
N GLY A 97 8.02 35.95 -5.57
CA GLY A 97 9.12 36.80 -6.03
C GLY A 97 9.26 37.01 -7.54
N ASP A 98 8.25 37.57 -8.20
CA ASP A 98 8.47 38.52 -9.31
C ASP A 98 7.66 39.78 -8.98
N GLY A 99 8.11 40.47 -7.94
CA GLY A 99 7.61 41.77 -7.52
C GLY A 99 8.77 42.73 -7.38
N ASP A 100 8.85 43.68 -8.30
CA ASP A 100 9.57 44.95 -8.20
C ASP A 100 11.11 44.90 -8.21
N GLY A 101 11.66 45.03 -9.43
CA GLY A 101 13.03 45.48 -9.66
C GLY A 101 12.99 46.72 -10.55
N GLY A 102 12.68 47.87 -9.96
CA GLY A 102 12.75 49.17 -10.62
C GLY A 102 14.17 49.50 -11.11
N GLY A 103 14.25 50.10 -12.30
CA GLY A 103 15.43 50.71 -12.89
C GLY A 103 15.01 51.74 -13.93
#